data_AF-A0A6A1Z6G8-F1
#
_entry.id   AF-A0A6A1Z6G8-F1
#
_cell.length_a   1.000
_cell.length_b   1.000
_cell.length_c   1.000
_cell.angle_alpha   90.00
_cell.angle_beta   90.00
_cell.angle_gamma   90.00
#
_symmetry.space_group_name_H-M   'P 1'
#
loop_
_entity.id
_entity.type
_entity.pdbx_description
1 polymer ?
#
loop_
_entity_poly.entity_id
_entity_poly.type
_entity_poly.pdbx_seq_one_letter_code
_entity_poly.pdbx_strand_id
1 'polypeptide(L)'
;MKQELMKSFLNDKIKEVIEIIVTITMIFIFNGEEKMLGISVYFQDYDENYLKKAAQAGAKYIFTSLQIPEEDYSDLDQKLPRFFELCDELGLEVIPDVSPATLEKLGIKGGDFEALKDKGFKALRLDYGFDDFDLIKKLQRNFFILLNASVVSLDYLDRARNAGVDFGKLALTYNFYPHTDTGMGWTDFKRKNWMLKDYGLRTQAFVPGDALKRFPLYEGLPTVEKHRGVSPYVAAVELIHEANVDDVFIGDSKASIKNLRYIVDYQKDNILNIECSLLPQYQQLYDQVIEVRKDMPEKLIRLSLPRKPDIPICNTLNRHRGTITMQNKLAQRYSGEVSLIKSNLPFEARSNVIGFISPEYVKLLDFIDSSTKIIFKKMS
;
A
#
# COMPACT_ATOMS: atom_id res chain seq x y z
N MET A 1 -40.35 39.54 8.57
CA MET A 1 -39.83 38.92 9.82
C MET A 1 -39.95 37.39 9.88
N LYS A 2 -41.13 36.76 10.09
CA LYS A 2 -41.21 35.29 10.28
C LYS A 2 -40.87 34.46 9.03
N GLN A 3 -41.24 34.96 7.85
CA GLN A 3 -40.90 34.33 6.55
C GLN A 3 -39.42 34.49 6.16
N GLU A 4 -38.77 35.58 6.56
CA GLU A 4 -37.34 35.81 6.29
C GLU A 4 -36.44 34.94 7.16
N LEU A 5 -36.79 34.78 8.45
CA LEU A 5 -36.08 33.84 9.33
C LEU A 5 -36.15 32.40 8.81
N MET A 6 -37.32 32.00 8.31
CA MET A 6 -37.52 30.63 7.79
C MET A 6 -36.73 30.39 6.50
N LYS A 7 -36.61 31.40 5.62
CA LYS A 7 -35.76 31.34 4.42
C LYS A 7 -34.27 31.28 4.77
N SER A 8 -33.81 32.05 5.76
CA SER A 8 -32.43 32.01 6.24
C SER A 8 -32.08 30.61 6.77
N PHE A 9 -32.94 30.07 7.64
CA PHE A 9 -32.74 28.74 8.22
C PHE A 9 -32.71 27.62 7.17
N LEU A 10 -33.59 27.68 6.16
CA LEU A 10 -33.55 26.71 5.05
C LEU A 10 -32.27 26.83 4.23
N ASN A 11 -31.80 28.05 3.94
CA ASN A 11 -30.57 28.27 3.19
C ASN A 11 -29.33 27.73 3.92
N ASP A 12 -29.27 27.91 5.24
CA ASP A 12 -28.16 27.40 6.06
C ASP A 12 -28.17 25.86 6.11
N LYS A 13 -29.35 25.25 6.27
CA LYS A 13 -29.53 23.78 6.19
C LYS A 13 -29.17 23.22 4.82
N ILE A 14 -29.53 23.92 3.74
CA ILE A 14 -29.17 23.52 2.37
C ILE A 14 -27.66 23.63 2.15
N LYS A 15 -27.01 24.68 2.66
CA LYS A 15 -25.53 24.80 2.63
C LYS A 15 -24.85 23.66 3.38
N GLU A 16 -25.33 23.33 4.57
CA GLU A 16 -24.79 22.24 5.41
C GLU A 16 -24.94 20.87 4.69
N VAL A 17 -26.08 20.62 4.05
CA VAL A 17 -26.30 19.41 3.24
C VAL A 17 -25.44 19.40 1.98
N ILE A 18 -25.27 20.55 1.31
CA ILE A 18 -24.37 20.66 0.14
C ILE A 18 -22.93 20.43 0.56
N GLU A 19 -22.46 20.98 1.69
CA GLU A 19 -21.12 20.71 2.21
C GLU A 19 -20.93 19.22 2.52
N ILE A 20 -21.89 18.58 3.20
CA ILE A 20 -21.81 17.14 3.48
C ILE A 20 -21.80 16.33 2.17
N ILE A 21 -22.64 16.67 1.20
CA ILE A 21 -22.66 16.01 -0.10
C ILE A 21 -21.35 16.25 -0.85
N VAL A 22 -20.79 17.46 -0.83
CA VAL A 22 -19.50 17.78 -1.46
C VAL A 22 -18.37 17.02 -0.76
N THR A 23 -18.35 16.92 0.57
CA THR A 23 -17.37 16.13 1.32
C THR A 23 -17.50 14.64 1.03
N ILE A 24 -18.71 14.07 1.02
CA ILE A 24 -18.96 12.66 0.66
C ILE A 24 -18.57 12.42 -0.80
N THR A 25 -18.93 13.33 -1.71
CA THR A 25 -18.62 13.21 -3.14
C THR A 25 -17.12 13.39 -3.37
N MET A 26 -16.42 14.25 -2.63
CA MET A 26 -14.96 14.36 -2.65
C MET A 26 -14.30 13.10 -2.07
N ILE A 27 -14.83 12.51 -1.00
CA ILE A 27 -14.38 11.20 -0.50
C ILE A 27 -14.52 10.14 -1.61
N PHE A 28 -15.62 10.12 -2.37
CA PHE A 28 -15.79 9.17 -3.48
C PHE A 28 -14.97 9.51 -4.74
N ILE A 29 -14.75 10.79 -5.05
CA ILE A 29 -14.00 11.23 -6.23
C ILE A 29 -12.49 11.10 -6.02
N PHE A 30 -11.96 11.41 -4.83
CA PHE A 30 -10.54 11.18 -4.51
C PHE A 30 -10.21 9.73 -4.16
N ASN A 31 -11.22 8.90 -3.87
CA ASN A 31 -11.07 7.43 -3.84
C ASN A 31 -11.01 6.80 -5.25
N GLY A 32 -11.06 7.62 -6.32
CA GLY A 32 -11.08 7.16 -7.71
C GLY A 32 -9.72 7.09 -8.41
N GLU A 33 -8.63 7.52 -7.76
CA GLU A 33 -7.29 7.28 -8.32
C GLU A 33 -6.79 5.89 -7.92
N GLU A 34 -6.37 5.11 -8.91
CA GLU A 34 -5.88 3.74 -8.71
C GLU A 34 -4.71 3.75 -7.72
N LYS A 35 -4.82 2.99 -6.61
CA LYS A 35 -3.72 2.77 -5.65
C LYS A 35 -2.62 1.98 -6.35
N MET A 36 -1.38 2.44 -6.28
CA MET A 36 -0.29 1.87 -7.07
C MET A 36 0.79 1.20 -6.23
N LEU A 37 1.42 0.20 -6.83
CA LEU A 37 2.63 -0.43 -6.34
C LEU A 37 3.85 0.22 -7.00
N GLY A 38 4.79 0.65 -6.17
CA GLY A 38 6.14 1.03 -6.57
C GLY A 38 7.20 0.04 -6.09
N ILE A 39 8.33 0.02 -6.75
CA ILE A 39 9.53 -0.72 -6.31
C ILE A 39 10.73 0.23 -6.29
N SER A 40 11.73 -0.06 -5.47
CA SER A 40 13.01 0.63 -5.56
C SER A 40 13.97 -0.06 -6.54
N VAL A 41 14.80 0.72 -7.20
CA VAL A 41 15.97 0.24 -7.94
C VAL A 41 17.22 0.93 -7.41
N TYR A 42 18.25 0.12 -7.18
CA TYR A 42 19.59 0.53 -6.77
C TYR A 42 20.58 -0.07 -7.76
N PHE A 43 21.50 0.74 -8.30
CA PHE A 43 22.29 0.33 -9.48
C PHE A 43 23.31 -0.76 -9.20
N GLN A 44 23.70 -0.92 -7.93
CA GLN A 44 24.51 -2.05 -7.47
C GLN A 44 23.76 -3.38 -7.60
N ASP A 45 22.45 -3.39 -7.37
CA ASP A 45 21.59 -4.58 -7.39
C ASP A 45 20.72 -4.69 -8.66
N TYR A 46 21.01 -3.86 -9.67
CA TYR A 46 20.19 -3.74 -10.87
C TYR A 46 20.05 -5.09 -11.60
N ASP A 47 18.81 -5.48 -11.85
CA ASP A 47 18.44 -6.76 -12.45
C ASP A 47 17.23 -6.58 -13.37
N GLU A 48 17.47 -6.60 -14.69
CA GLU A 48 16.42 -6.47 -15.71
C GLU A 48 15.34 -7.56 -15.59
N ASN A 49 15.70 -8.78 -15.18
CA ASN A 49 14.75 -9.88 -15.07
C ASN A 49 13.80 -9.65 -13.89
N TYR A 50 14.31 -9.15 -12.77
CA TYR A 50 13.46 -8.73 -11.66
C TYR A 50 12.52 -7.60 -12.09
N LEU A 51 13.05 -6.60 -12.79
CA LEU A 51 12.24 -5.46 -13.26
C LEU A 51 11.07 -5.90 -14.15
N LYS A 52 11.34 -6.77 -15.13
CA LYS A 52 10.32 -7.37 -16.01
C LYS A 52 9.25 -8.13 -15.21
N LYS A 53 9.66 -8.94 -14.24
CA LYS A 53 8.73 -9.72 -13.39
C LYS A 53 7.91 -8.82 -12.46
N ALA A 54 8.50 -7.76 -11.93
CA ALA A 54 7.82 -6.80 -11.07
C ALA A 54 6.79 -5.98 -11.85
N ALA A 55 7.11 -5.53 -13.07
CA ALA A 55 6.16 -4.89 -13.98
C ALA A 55 4.99 -5.83 -14.32
N GLN A 56 5.28 -7.09 -14.66
CA GLN A 56 4.26 -8.12 -14.90
C GLN A 56 3.41 -8.44 -13.66
N ALA A 57 3.96 -8.23 -12.45
CA ALA A 57 3.22 -8.36 -11.20
C ALA A 57 2.31 -7.15 -10.91
N GLY A 58 2.45 -6.06 -11.68
CA GLY A 58 1.62 -4.87 -11.58
C GLY A 58 2.32 -3.64 -10.98
N ALA A 59 3.64 -3.69 -10.75
CA ALA A 59 4.39 -2.49 -10.38
C ALA A 59 4.27 -1.41 -11.48
N LYS A 60 4.14 -0.15 -11.05
CA LYS A 60 3.97 1.02 -11.93
C LYS A 60 5.06 2.07 -11.75
N TYR A 61 5.60 2.19 -10.54
CA TYR A 61 6.61 3.19 -10.22
C TYR A 61 7.94 2.55 -9.88
N ILE A 62 9.02 3.24 -10.24
CA ILE A 62 10.36 2.97 -9.76
C ILE A 62 10.84 4.15 -8.93
N PHE A 63 11.10 3.92 -7.66
CA PHE A 63 11.87 4.85 -6.85
C PHE A 63 13.36 4.58 -7.03
N THR A 64 14.16 5.61 -7.28
CA THR A 64 15.62 5.45 -7.36
C THR A 64 16.33 6.61 -6.67
N SER A 65 17.36 6.30 -5.89
CA SER A 65 18.28 7.29 -5.34
C SER A 65 19.64 7.12 -5.98
N LEU A 66 20.18 8.21 -6.53
CA LEU A 66 21.53 8.26 -7.10
C LEU A 66 22.55 8.84 -6.09
N GLN A 67 22.17 8.92 -4.81
CA GLN A 67 22.95 9.55 -3.75
C GLN A 67 23.23 8.58 -2.60
N ILE A 68 23.84 7.43 -2.92
CA ILE A 68 24.29 6.48 -1.91
C ILE A 68 25.82 6.52 -1.90
N PRO A 69 26.47 7.10 -0.85
CA PRO A 69 27.93 7.26 -0.81
C PRO A 69 28.69 5.95 -0.95
N GLU A 70 28.12 4.85 -0.47
CA GLU A 70 28.74 3.54 -0.47
C GLU A 70 28.60 2.79 -1.81
N GLU A 71 27.78 3.27 -2.75
CA GLU A 71 27.62 2.66 -4.08
C GLU A 71 28.72 3.12 -5.06
N ASP A 72 29.20 2.18 -5.88
CA ASP A 72 30.06 2.49 -7.02
C ASP A 72 29.23 2.88 -8.25
N TYR A 73 29.40 4.13 -8.69
CA TYR A 73 28.72 4.71 -9.84
C TYR A 73 29.60 4.76 -11.10
N SER A 74 30.77 4.11 -11.12
CA SER A 74 31.71 4.14 -12.26
C SER A 74 31.08 3.75 -13.60
N ASP A 75 30.18 2.76 -13.60
CA ASP A 75 29.47 2.29 -14.80
C ASP A 75 28.08 2.91 -15.00
N LEU A 76 27.70 3.92 -14.21
CA LEU A 76 26.34 4.46 -14.20
C LEU A 76 25.92 5.01 -15.57
N ASP A 77 26.82 5.73 -16.25
CA ASP A 77 26.58 6.31 -17.58
C ASP A 77 26.26 5.25 -18.65
N GLN A 78 26.80 4.03 -18.49
CA GLN A 78 26.54 2.92 -19.40
C GLN A 78 25.22 2.22 -19.09
N LYS A 79 24.85 2.14 -17.80
CA LYS A 79 23.64 1.44 -17.33
C LYS A 79 22.37 2.29 -17.47
N LEU A 80 22.45 3.61 -17.27
CA LEU A 80 21.29 4.50 -17.25
C LEU A 80 20.47 4.47 -18.56
N PRO A 81 21.06 4.57 -19.77
CA PRO A 81 20.28 4.57 -21.00
C PRO A 81 19.45 3.29 -21.16
N ARG A 82 20.07 2.13 -20.91
CA ARG A 82 19.40 0.84 -20.99
C ARG A 82 18.32 0.68 -19.92
N PHE A 83 18.56 1.19 -18.72
CA PHE A 83 17.57 1.21 -17.65
C PHE A 83 16.33 2.01 -18.03
N PHE A 84 16.48 3.24 -18.53
CA PHE A 84 15.34 4.06 -18.95
C PHE A 84 14.58 3.44 -20.13
N GLU A 85 15.31 2.95 -21.14
CA GLU A 85 14.70 2.23 -22.27
C GLU A 85 13.83 1.07 -21.79
N LEU A 86 14.35 0.24 -20.88
CA LEU A 86 13.58 -0.88 -20.32
C LEU A 86 12.38 -0.41 -19.48
N CYS A 87 12.51 0.68 -18.72
CA CYS A 87 11.39 1.24 -17.96
C CYS A 87 10.26 1.70 -18.89
N ASP A 88 10.61 2.39 -19.98
CA ASP A 88 9.64 2.84 -21.00
C ASP A 88 8.97 1.66 -21.70
N GLU A 89 9.73 0.63 -22.10
CA GLU A 89 9.20 -0.62 -22.67
C GLU A 89 8.18 -1.30 -21.74
N LEU A 90 8.42 -1.25 -20.43
CA LEU A 90 7.58 -1.87 -19.41
C LEU A 90 6.45 -0.96 -18.90
N GLY A 91 6.41 0.30 -19.33
CA GLY A 91 5.48 1.30 -18.82
C GLY A 91 5.67 1.62 -17.34
N LEU A 92 6.91 1.55 -16.86
CA LEU A 92 7.30 1.91 -15.49
C LEU A 92 7.72 3.39 -15.45
N GLU A 93 7.13 4.15 -14.54
CA GLU A 93 7.47 5.55 -14.34
C GLU A 93 8.57 5.69 -13.30
N VAL A 94 9.72 6.23 -13.73
CA VAL A 94 10.88 6.44 -12.86
C VAL A 94 10.75 7.75 -12.09
N ILE A 95 10.93 7.65 -10.79
CA ILE A 95 10.87 8.74 -9.83
C ILE A 95 12.24 8.89 -9.18
N PRO A 96 13.08 9.80 -9.69
CA PRO A 96 14.39 10.07 -9.13
C PRO A 96 14.26 10.94 -7.88
N ASP A 97 15.11 10.65 -6.90
CA ASP A 97 15.41 11.60 -5.83
C ASP A 97 16.35 12.69 -6.35
N VAL A 98 15.85 13.92 -6.45
CA VAL A 98 16.58 15.02 -7.08
C VAL A 98 17.03 16.06 -6.06
N SER A 99 18.35 16.31 -6.12
CA SER A 99 18.99 17.46 -5.52
C SER A 99 20.07 17.97 -6.49
N PRO A 100 20.69 19.14 -6.23
CA PRO A 100 21.78 19.65 -7.07
C PRO A 100 22.88 18.61 -7.34
N ALA A 101 23.22 17.78 -6.35
CA ALA A 101 24.20 16.70 -6.52
C ALA A 101 23.72 15.57 -7.45
N THR A 102 22.42 15.25 -7.47
CA THR A 102 21.84 14.29 -8.45
C THR A 102 21.99 14.84 -9.87
N LEU A 103 21.70 16.13 -10.07
CA LEU A 103 21.79 16.75 -11.39
C LEU A 103 23.22 16.70 -11.94
N GLU A 104 24.22 17.02 -11.11
CA GLU A 104 25.63 16.91 -11.50
C GLU A 104 26.01 15.49 -11.92
N LYS A 105 25.58 14.47 -11.17
CA LYS A 105 25.78 13.05 -11.50
C LYS A 105 25.10 12.64 -12.80
N LEU A 106 23.99 13.28 -13.17
CA LEU A 106 23.29 13.07 -14.44
C LEU A 106 23.84 13.91 -15.61
N GLY A 107 24.95 14.63 -15.38
CA GLY A 107 25.58 15.52 -16.34
C GLY A 107 24.80 16.82 -16.60
N ILE A 108 23.82 17.14 -15.75
CA ILE A 108 23.01 18.36 -15.84
C ILE A 108 23.68 19.45 -15.01
N LYS A 109 24.23 20.46 -15.69
CA LYS A 109 24.94 21.57 -15.05
C LYS A 109 23.98 22.68 -14.62
N GLY A 110 24.36 23.41 -13.56
CA GLY A 110 23.70 24.65 -13.18
C GLY A 110 22.36 24.51 -12.47
N GLY A 111 22.00 23.33 -11.99
CA GLY A 111 20.75 23.14 -11.23
C GLY A 111 19.48 23.16 -12.09
N ASP A 112 19.59 22.89 -13.39
CA ASP A 112 18.44 22.90 -14.31
C ASP A 112 17.60 21.62 -14.19
N PHE A 113 16.69 21.60 -13.22
CA PHE A 113 15.74 20.50 -13.05
C PHE A 113 14.82 20.29 -14.28
N GLU A 114 14.59 21.30 -15.12
CA GLU A 114 13.73 21.13 -16.30
C GLU A 114 14.37 20.27 -17.38
N ALA A 115 15.71 20.23 -17.45
CA ALA A 115 16.46 19.36 -18.36
C ALA A 115 16.19 17.86 -18.10
N LEU A 116 15.63 17.47 -16.94
CA LEU A 116 15.21 16.09 -16.68
C LEU A 116 14.04 15.66 -17.58
N LYS A 117 13.23 16.59 -18.09
CA LYS A 117 12.16 16.28 -19.02
C LYS A 117 12.71 15.68 -20.32
N ASP A 118 13.81 16.22 -20.82
CA ASP A 118 14.46 15.77 -22.05
C ASP A 118 15.12 14.39 -21.89
N LYS A 119 15.32 13.95 -20.63
CA LYS A 119 15.74 12.60 -20.28
C LYS A 119 14.57 11.61 -20.06
N GLY A 120 13.33 12.06 -20.26
CA GLY A 120 12.12 11.22 -20.18
C GLY A 120 11.44 11.18 -18.80
N PHE A 121 11.95 11.91 -17.81
CA PHE A 121 11.32 11.95 -16.49
C PHE A 121 9.96 12.66 -16.52
N LYS A 122 8.98 12.08 -15.84
CA LYS A 122 7.61 12.59 -15.72
C LYS A 122 7.24 12.95 -14.28
N ALA A 123 7.98 12.44 -13.31
CA ALA A 123 7.82 12.74 -11.90
C ALA A 123 9.18 12.98 -11.25
N LEU A 124 9.22 13.83 -10.23
CA LEU A 124 10.44 14.18 -9.49
C LEU A 124 10.16 14.18 -7.99
N ARG A 125 11.04 13.56 -7.20
CA ARG A 125 11.03 13.73 -5.74
C ARG A 125 12.01 14.82 -5.33
N LEU A 126 11.50 15.91 -4.76
CA LEU A 126 12.31 17.04 -4.32
C LEU A 126 12.78 16.82 -2.88
N ASP A 127 14.09 16.60 -2.70
CA ASP A 127 14.74 16.62 -1.38
C ASP A 127 15.39 17.98 -1.08
N TYR A 128 15.51 18.84 -2.10
CA TYR A 128 15.99 20.21 -2.02
C TYR A 128 15.00 21.21 -2.63
N GLY A 129 14.96 22.43 -2.11
CA GLY A 129 14.17 23.52 -2.69
C GLY A 129 12.66 23.39 -2.49
N PHE A 130 12.20 22.52 -1.57
CA PHE A 130 10.77 22.31 -1.34
C PHE A 130 10.07 23.55 -0.72
N ASP A 131 10.79 24.46 -0.08
CA ASP A 131 10.23 25.73 0.41
C ASP A 131 10.13 26.83 -0.66
N ASP A 132 10.70 26.60 -1.86
CA ASP A 132 10.56 27.51 -3.01
C ASP A 132 9.31 27.13 -3.82
N PHE A 133 8.18 27.76 -3.48
CA PHE A 133 6.91 27.50 -4.16
C PHE A 133 6.91 27.93 -5.63
N ASP A 134 7.72 28.91 -6.02
CA ASP A 134 7.81 29.32 -7.43
C ASP A 134 8.57 28.27 -8.25
N LEU A 135 9.62 27.68 -7.70
CA LEU A 135 10.28 26.51 -8.28
C LEU A 135 9.30 25.34 -8.41
N ILE A 136 8.55 24.99 -7.35
CA ILE A 136 7.57 23.89 -7.41
C ILE A 136 6.56 24.13 -8.53
N LYS A 137 5.93 25.31 -8.58
CA LYS A 137 4.95 25.66 -9.63
C LYS A 137 5.57 25.62 -11.04
N LYS A 138 6.83 26.03 -11.17
CA LYS A 138 7.57 25.94 -12.43
C LYS A 138 7.71 24.49 -12.86
N LEU A 139 8.14 23.61 -11.96
CA LEU A 139 8.33 22.19 -12.24
C LEU A 139 7.01 21.46 -12.51
N GLN A 140 5.90 21.84 -11.85
CA GLN A 140 4.55 21.28 -12.08
C GLN A 140 4.01 21.47 -13.50
N ARG A 141 4.66 22.29 -14.34
CA ARG A 141 4.36 22.41 -15.77
C ARG A 141 4.77 21.16 -16.56
N ASN A 142 5.83 20.48 -16.12
CA ASN A 142 6.45 19.37 -16.82
C ASN A 142 6.40 18.07 -16.03
N PHE A 143 6.30 18.13 -14.70
CA PHE A 143 6.45 16.98 -13.83
C PHE A 143 5.32 16.86 -12.80
N PHE A 144 5.04 15.64 -12.38
CA PHE A 144 4.37 15.34 -11.12
C PHE A 144 5.39 15.45 -9.98
N ILE A 145 5.05 16.14 -8.89
CA ILE A 145 6.03 16.48 -7.84
C ILE A 145 5.77 15.65 -6.59
N LEU A 146 6.83 15.04 -6.06
CA LEU A 146 6.80 14.31 -4.82
C LEU A 146 7.58 15.09 -3.76
N LEU A 147 6.95 15.37 -2.63
CA LEU A 147 7.59 16.01 -1.49
C LEU A 147 7.75 15.04 -0.34
N ASN A 148 8.69 15.34 0.55
CA ASN A 148 8.96 14.51 1.71
C ASN A 148 7.85 14.66 2.77
N ALA A 149 7.00 13.64 2.88
CA ALA A 149 5.92 13.59 3.86
C ALA A 149 6.41 13.60 5.31
N SER A 150 7.65 13.16 5.57
CA SER A 150 8.21 13.09 6.92
C SER A 150 8.45 14.48 7.52
N VAL A 151 8.73 15.50 6.69
CA VAL A 151 9.09 16.86 7.14
C VAL A 151 7.99 17.90 6.92
N VAL A 152 7.09 17.68 5.96
CA VAL A 152 5.99 18.62 5.68
C VAL A 152 5.09 18.80 6.91
N SER A 153 4.72 20.06 7.18
CA SER A 153 3.81 20.51 8.23
C SER A 153 2.51 21.08 7.65
N LEU A 154 1.48 21.24 8.47
CA LEU A 154 0.22 21.87 8.02
C LEU A 154 0.43 23.33 7.61
N ASP A 155 1.23 24.09 8.36
CA ASP A 155 1.58 25.48 8.00
C ASP A 155 2.23 25.54 6.62
N TYR A 156 3.16 24.62 6.33
CA TYR A 156 3.75 24.52 5.00
C TYR A 156 2.70 24.29 3.92
N LEU A 157 1.76 23.35 4.13
CA LEU A 157 0.70 23.04 3.16
C LEU A 157 -0.24 24.23 2.95
N ASP A 158 -0.60 24.95 4.01
CA ASP A 158 -1.43 26.15 3.91
C ASP A 158 -0.71 27.25 3.13
N ARG A 159 0.58 27.47 3.41
CA ARG A 159 1.42 28.42 2.65
C ARG A 159 1.55 28.02 1.18
N ALA A 160 1.78 26.74 0.90
CA ALA A 160 1.90 26.22 -0.47
C ALA A 160 0.59 26.40 -1.25
N ARG A 161 -0.55 26.07 -0.64
CA ARG A 161 -1.88 26.28 -1.22
C ARG A 161 -2.15 27.75 -1.51
N ASN A 162 -1.84 28.63 -0.56
CA ASN A 162 -2.00 30.09 -0.72
C ASN A 162 -1.06 30.67 -1.79
N ALA A 163 0.11 30.06 -1.98
CA ALA A 163 1.05 30.43 -3.04
C ALA A 163 0.67 29.88 -4.43
N GLY A 164 -0.41 29.09 -4.52
CA GLY A 164 -0.95 28.53 -5.76
C GLY A 164 -0.29 27.24 -6.24
N VAL A 165 0.33 26.46 -5.34
CA VAL A 165 0.84 25.12 -5.66
C VAL A 165 -0.33 24.19 -5.98
N ASP A 166 -0.25 23.46 -7.10
CA ASP A 166 -1.30 22.55 -7.54
C ASP A 166 -1.21 21.20 -6.81
N PHE A 167 -2.09 20.95 -5.86
CA PHE A 167 -2.08 19.69 -5.09
C PHE A 167 -2.51 18.48 -5.93
N GLY A 168 -3.16 18.68 -7.08
CA GLY A 168 -3.47 17.60 -8.02
C GLY A 168 -2.26 17.09 -8.81
N LYS A 169 -1.13 17.81 -8.75
CA LYS A 169 0.16 17.41 -9.33
C LYS A 169 1.22 17.18 -8.25
N LEU A 170 0.77 16.75 -7.08
CA LEU A 170 1.60 16.55 -5.91
C LEU A 170 1.27 15.21 -5.22
N ALA A 171 2.30 14.50 -4.78
CA ALA A 171 2.17 13.46 -3.76
C ALA A 171 3.14 13.71 -2.60
N LEU A 172 2.82 13.16 -1.44
CA LEU A 172 3.65 13.18 -0.26
C LEU A 172 4.23 11.79 -0.01
N THR A 173 5.54 11.65 -0.21
CA THR A 173 6.27 10.39 -0.08
C THR A 173 7.08 10.40 1.19
N TYR A 174 6.77 9.48 2.11
CA TYR A 174 7.52 9.31 3.34
C TYR A 174 8.93 8.81 3.06
N ASN A 175 9.86 9.09 3.97
CA ASN A 175 11.15 8.41 3.96
C ASN A 175 11.01 6.93 4.31
N PHE A 176 11.99 6.13 3.88
CA PHE A 176 12.31 4.86 4.51
C PHE A 176 13.52 5.04 5.45
N TYR A 177 13.72 4.08 6.35
CA TYR A 177 14.71 4.17 7.42
C TYR A 177 15.65 2.96 7.41
N PRO A 178 16.88 3.11 6.87
CA PRO A 178 17.83 1.99 6.74
C PRO A 178 18.33 1.43 8.06
N HIS A 179 18.46 2.27 9.09
CA HIS A 179 18.96 1.86 10.39
C HIS A 179 17.81 1.35 11.26
N THR A 180 18.00 0.20 11.90
CA THR A 180 17.03 -0.39 12.83
C THR A 180 16.69 0.58 13.97
N ASP A 181 15.45 0.52 14.45
CA ASP A 181 14.90 1.37 15.51
C ASP A 181 14.74 2.87 15.17
N THR A 182 14.90 3.26 13.89
CA THR A 182 14.80 4.68 13.46
C THR A 182 13.56 5.00 12.63
N GLY A 183 12.77 3.99 12.25
CA GLY A 183 11.50 4.17 11.55
C GLY A 183 10.46 4.94 12.36
N MET A 184 9.45 5.46 11.67
CA MET A 184 8.39 6.20 12.33
C MET A 184 7.58 5.29 13.28
N GLY A 185 7.16 5.85 14.41
CA GLY A 185 6.20 5.22 15.30
C GLY A 185 4.81 5.13 14.64
N TRP A 186 4.13 4.00 14.82
CA TRP A 186 2.85 3.71 14.16
C TRP A 186 1.76 4.73 14.44
N THR A 187 1.60 5.14 15.70
CA THR A 187 0.56 6.08 16.12
C THR A 187 0.74 7.45 15.47
N ASP A 188 1.97 7.98 15.49
CA ASP A 188 2.27 9.28 14.87
C ASP A 188 2.21 9.24 13.35
N PHE A 189 2.71 8.17 12.73
CA PHE A 189 2.58 7.95 11.30
C PHE A 189 1.10 7.94 10.89
N LYS A 190 0.27 7.10 11.52
CA LYS A 190 -1.16 6.98 11.20
C LYS A 190 -1.88 8.31 11.38
N ARG A 191 -1.67 9.00 12.50
CA ARG A 191 -2.25 10.33 12.75
C ARG A 191 -1.83 11.33 11.67
N LYS A 192 -0.53 11.40 11.34
CA LYS A 192 -0.02 12.31 10.31
C LYS A 192 -0.63 11.99 8.95
N ASN A 193 -0.67 10.72 8.55
CA ASN A 193 -1.18 10.36 7.23
C ASN A 193 -2.66 10.73 7.08
N TRP A 194 -3.50 10.44 8.07
CA TRP A 194 -4.91 10.87 8.06
C TRP A 194 -5.05 12.41 7.93
N MET A 195 -4.23 13.19 8.64
CA MET A 195 -4.21 14.64 8.47
C MET A 195 -3.84 15.07 7.05
N LEU A 196 -2.88 14.40 6.40
CA LEU A 196 -2.53 14.68 5.01
C LEU A 196 -3.67 14.29 4.04
N LYS A 197 -4.38 13.19 4.33
CA LYS A 197 -5.56 12.77 3.58
C LYS A 197 -6.70 13.79 3.68
N ASP A 198 -6.91 14.40 4.84
CA ASP A 198 -7.90 15.47 5.02
C ASP A 198 -7.57 16.73 4.19
N TYR A 199 -6.30 16.92 3.82
CA TYR A 199 -5.86 17.96 2.88
C TYR A 199 -6.08 17.61 1.40
N GLY A 200 -6.63 16.43 1.11
CA GLY A 200 -6.84 15.93 -0.26
C GLY A 200 -5.56 15.48 -0.94
N LEU A 201 -4.49 15.20 -0.17
CA LEU A 201 -3.19 14.82 -0.73
C LEU A 201 -3.08 13.31 -0.92
N ARG A 202 -2.42 12.93 -2.02
CA ARG A 202 -1.98 11.56 -2.26
C ARG A 202 -0.74 11.27 -1.41
N THR A 203 -0.71 10.15 -0.71
CA THR A 203 0.41 9.76 0.16
C THR A 203 1.00 8.42 -0.21
N GLN A 204 2.31 8.31 -0.03
CA GLN A 204 3.09 7.16 -0.43
C GLN A 204 4.05 6.76 0.69
N ALA A 205 4.10 5.47 1.02
CA ALA A 205 4.97 4.96 2.07
C ALA A 205 5.69 3.68 1.64
N PHE A 206 6.81 3.42 2.29
CA PHE A 206 7.65 2.27 2.00
C PHE A 206 7.39 1.11 2.97
N VAL A 207 7.32 -0.09 2.40
CA VAL A 207 7.39 -1.37 3.13
C VAL A 207 8.73 -2.04 2.82
N PRO A 208 9.27 -2.87 3.72
CA PRO A 208 10.53 -3.54 3.44
C PRO A 208 10.32 -4.61 2.36
N GLY A 209 11.37 -4.94 1.60
CA GLY A 209 11.38 -6.10 0.71
C GLY A 209 11.75 -7.38 1.46
N ASP A 210 11.58 -8.53 0.84
CA ASP A 210 11.80 -9.85 1.45
C ASP A 210 12.70 -10.77 0.59
N ALA A 211 13.18 -10.31 -0.56
CA ALA A 211 14.01 -11.11 -1.46
C ALA A 211 15.48 -10.65 -1.50
N LEU A 212 15.73 -9.34 -1.56
CA LEU A 212 17.06 -8.77 -1.46
C LEU A 212 16.97 -7.43 -0.74
N LYS A 213 17.58 -7.38 0.45
CA LYS A 213 17.68 -6.17 1.24
C LYS A 213 18.71 -5.23 0.63
N ARG A 214 18.51 -3.92 0.78
CA ARG A 214 19.46 -2.95 0.22
C ARG A 214 20.79 -2.94 0.99
N PHE A 215 21.89 -2.91 0.27
CA PHE A 215 23.21 -2.53 0.78
C PHE A 215 23.17 -1.13 1.44
N PRO A 216 24.04 -0.81 2.43
CA PRO A 216 25.04 -1.68 3.07
C PRO A 216 24.54 -2.45 4.29
N LEU A 217 23.42 -2.03 4.89
CA LEU A 217 22.99 -2.57 6.19
C LEU A 217 22.19 -3.86 6.07
N TYR A 218 21.44 -4.03 4.99
CA TYR A 218 20.54 -5.18 4.80
C TYR A 218 19.45 -5.35 5.89
N GLU A 219 19.16 -4.28 6.64
CA GLU A 219 18.22 -4.28 7.77
C GLU A 219 16.75 -4.02 7.38
N GLY A 220 16.49 -3.85 6.08
CA GLY A 220 15.18 -3.51 5.55
C GLY A 220 14.90 -2.02 5.51
N LEU A 221 14.07 -1.61 4.54
CA LEU A 221 13.74 -0.19 4.31
C LEU A 221 12.24 0.13 4.51
N PRO A 222 11.69 -0.01 5.73
CA PRO A 222 10.33 0.42 6.03
C PRO A 222 10.24 1.93 6.31
N THR A 223 9.06 2.51 6.12
CA THR A 223 8.70 3.82 6.69
C THR A 223 8.36 3.71 8.18
N VAL A 224 7.59 2.69 8.58
CA VAL A 224 7.15 2.49 9.97
C VAL A 224 7.95 1.36 10.61
N GLU A 225 8.51 1.61 11.79
CA GLU A 225 9.47 0.68 12.40
C GLU A 225 8.87 -0.70 12.70
N LYS A 226 7.60 -0.77 13.11
CA LYS A 226 6.90 -2.05 13.37
C LYS A 226 6.78 -2.95 12.14
N HIS A 227 7.04 -2.44 10.94
CA HIS A 227 7.03 -3.22 9.70
C HIS A 227 8.38 -3.84 9.39
N ARG A 228 9.45 -3.48 10.11
CA ARG A 228 10.76 -4.14 9.94
C ARG A 228 10.63 -5.63 10.23
N GLY A 229 11.13 -6.45 9.30
CA GLY A 229 11.02 -7.92 9.37
C GLY A 229 9.62 -8.49 9.16
N VAL A 230 8.61 -7.64 8.88
CA VAL A 230 7.26 -8.09 8.50
C VAL A 230 7.22 -8.31 6.98
N SER A 231 6.40 -9.27 6.54
CA SER A 231 6.05 -9.44 5.13
C SER A 231 5.73 -8.09 4.47
N PRO A 232 6.31 -7.78 3.29
CA PRO A 232 5.97 -6.57 2.54
C PRO A 232 4.46 -6.44 2.33
N TYR A 233 3.79 -7.56 2.02
CA TYR A 233 2.37 -7.61 1.78
C TYR A 233 1.54 -7.32 3.04
N VAL A 234 1.88 -7.95 4.18
CA VAL A 234 1.16 -7.69 5.44
C VAL A 234 1.34 -6.25 5.91
N ALA A 235 2.54 -5.69 5.76
CA ALA A 235 2.82 -4.29 6.05
C ALA A 235 2.01 -3.35 5.12
N ALA A 236 1.96 -3.66 3.83
CA ALA A 236 1.21 -2.88 2.84
C ALA A 236 -0.29 -2.85 3.15
N VAL A 237 -0.89 -4.00 3.46
CA VAL A 237 -2.31 -4.07 3.85
C VAL A 237 -2.58 -3.22 5.08
N GLU A 238 -1.71 -3.25 6.10
CA GLU A 238 -1.87 -2.40 7.28
C GLU A 238 -1.77 -0.91 6.95
N LEU A 239 -0.81 -0.49 6.14
CA LEU A 239 -0.67 0.91 5.71
C LEU A 239 -1.92 1.40 4.97
N ILE A 240 -2.40 0.61 4.02
CA ILE A 240 -3.55 0.95 3.18
C ILE A 240 -4.84 0.98 4.02
N HIS A 241 -5.09 -0.05 4.82
CA HIS A 241 -6.33 -0.20 5.57
C HIS A 241 -6.43 0.79 6.74
N GLU A 242 -5.37 0.86 7.56
CA GLU A 242 -5.44 1.58 8.83
C GLU A 242 -5.00 3.04 8.72
N ALA A 243 -4.03 3.34 7.86
CA ALA A 243 -3.49 4.69 7.72
C ALA A 243 -4.01 5.40 6.48
N ASN A 244 -4.74 4.72 5.58
CA ASN A 244 -5.23 5.27 4.32
C ASN A 244 -4.10 5.78 3.40
N VAL A 245 -3.03 4.98 3.27
CA VAL A 245 -1.96 5.21 2.28
C VAL A 245 -2.46 4.83 0.88
N ASP A 246 -2.13 5.66 -0.11
CA ASP A 246 -2.55 5.43 -1.50
C ASP A 246 -1.56 4.51 -2.22
N ASP A 247 -0.28 4.87 -2.20
CA ASP A 247 0.78 4.10 -2.88
C ASP A 247 1.73 3.43 -1.90
N VAL A 248 2.03 2.17 -2.19
CA VAL A 248 3.01 1.42 -1.42
C VAL A 248 4.22 1.15 -2.29
N PHE A 249 5.39 1.51 -1.77
CA PHE A 249 6.67 1.23 -2.41
C PHE A 249 7.41 0.14 -1.67
N ILE A 250 8.04 -0.79 -2.41
CA ILE A 250 9.06 -1.66 -1.83
C ILE A 250 10.32 -0.85 -1.67
N GLY A 251 10.75 -0.63 -0.42
CA GLY A 251 11.95 0.14 -0.12
C GLY A 251 13.22 -0.59 -0.52
N ASP A 252 13.35 -1.87 -0.18
CA ASP A 252 14.55 -2.68 -0.46
C ASP A 252 14.71 -3.02 -1.96
N SER A 253 15.91 -3.48 -2.34
CA SER A 253 16.27 -3.80 -3.73
C SER A 253 15.31 -4.79 -4.40
N LYS A 254 14.84 -5.82 -3.68
CA LYS A 254 13.87 -6.79 -4.21
C LYS A 254 12.88 -7.28 -3.16
N ALA A 255 11.64 -7.47 -3.58
CA ALA A 255 10.64 -8.28 -2.90
C ALA A 255 10.29 -9.50 -3.74
N SER A 256 9.69 -10.52 -3.12
CA SER A 256 9.19 -11.69 -3.81
C SER A 256 8.05 -11.29 -4.76
N ILE A 257 8.08 -11.78 -6.00
CA ILE A 257 7.05 -11.52 -7.00
C ILE A 257 5.66 -11.92 -6.51
N LYS A 258 5.60 -12.93 -5.62
CA LYS A 258 4.40 -13.34 -4.90
C LYS A 258 3.79 -12.20 -4.09
N ASN A 259 4.59 -11.56 -3.23
CA ASN A 259 4.12 -10.46 -2.40
C ASN A 259 3.76 -9.23 -3.23
N LEU A 260 4.48 -8.95 -4.33
CA LEU A 260 4.10 -7.87 -5.25
C LEU A 260 2.67 -8.09 -5.80
N ARG A 261 2.37 -9.31 -6.28
CA ARG A 261 1.03 -9.66 -6.78
C ARG A 261 -0.04 -9.54 -5.70
N TYR A 262 0.24 -10.02 -4.49
CA TYR A 262 -0.72 -9.92 -3.38
C TYR A 262 -1.02 -8.47 -3.00
N ILE A 263 -0.03 -7.58 -3.04
CA ILE A 263 -0.24 -6.14 -2.81
C ILE A 263 -1.13 -5.56 -3.91
N VAL A 264 -0.87 -5.89 -5.17
CA VAL A 264 -1.66 -5.41 -6.32
C VAL A 264 -3.11 -5.90 -6.26
N ASP A 265 -3.34 -7.18 -5.97
CA ASP A 265 -4.68 -7.76 -5.81
C ASP A 265 -5.48 -7.02 -4.70
N TYR A 266 -4.80 -6.67 -3.61
CA TYR A 266 -5.43 -5.92 -2.52
C TYR A 266 -5.74 -4.47 -2.91
N GLN A 267 -4.78 -3.77 -3.54
CA GLN A 267 -4.94 -2.38 -3.97
C GLN A 267 -6.06 -2.20 -5.00
N LYS A 268 -6.21 -3.14 -5.93
CA LYS A 268 -7.17 -3.03 -7.05
C LYS A 268 -8.55 -3.57 -6.70
N ASP A 269 -8.60 -4.76 -6.10
CA ASP A 269 -9.83 -5.55 -6.02
C ASP A 269 -10.29 -5.83 -4.58
N ASN A 270 -9.57 -5.31 -3.58
CA ASN A 270 -9.74 -5.62 -2.15
C ASN A 270 -9.71 -7.14 -1.90
N ILE A 271 -8.83 -7.85 -2.62
CA ILE A 271 -8.61 -9.30 -2.49
C ILE A 271 -7.43 -9.53 -1.54
N LEU A 272 -7.68 -10.23 -0.44
CA LEU A 272 -6.64 -10.75 0.43
C LEU A 272 -6.28 -12.19 0.05
N ASN A 273 -5.06 -12.37 -0.42
CA ASN A 273 -4.43 -13.67 -0.52
C ASN A 273 -3.96 -14.11 0.87
N ILE A 274 -4.42 -15.27 1.34
CA ILE A 274 -4.11 -15.81 2.66
C ILE A 274 -3.41 -17.16 2.49
N GLU A 275 -2.13 -17.22 2.86
CA GLU A 275 -1.42 -18.49 2.88
C GLU A 275 -1.86 -19.35 4.05
N CYS A 276 -2.33 -20.55 3.73
CA CYS A 276 -2.82 -21.49 4.72
C CYS A 276 -2.51 -22.94 4.33
N SER A 277 -2.58 -23.82 5.33
CA SER A 277 -2.53 -25.26 5.15
C SER A 277 -3.92 -25.83 5.42
N LEU A 278 -4.51 -26.43 4.41
CA LEU A 278 -5.79 -27.15 4.44
C LEU A 278 -5.54 -28.66 4.43
N LEU A 279 -6.36 -29.42 5.16
CA LEU A 279 -6.33 -30.88 5.10
C LEU A 279 -6.64 -31.36 3.66
N PRO A 280 -6.11 -32.51 3.23
CA PRO A 280 -6.19 -32.96 1.83
C PRO A 280 -7.57 -32.88 1.17
N GLN A 281 -8.63 -33.22 1.91
CA GLN A 281 -10.02 -33.22 1.43
C GLN A 281 -10.66 -31.82 1.29
N TYR A 282 -9.96 -30.76 1.68
CA TYR A 282 -10.41 -29.37 1.58
C TYR A 282 -9.55 -28.52 0.63
N GLN A 283 -8.56 -29.11 -0.03
CA GLN A 283 -7.63 -28.38 -0.91
C GLN A 283 -8.31 -27.80 -2.16
N GLN A 284 -9.53 -28.24 -2.50
CA GLN A 284 -10.34 -27.61 -3.54
C GLN A 284 -10.66 -26.14 -3.24
N LEU A 285 -10.54 -25.67 -1.99
CA LEU A 285 -10.79 -24.28 -1.61
C LEU A 285 -9.63 -23.33 -1.98
N TYR A 286 -8.47 -23.85 -2.39
CA TYR A 286 -7.37 -23.03 -2.86
C TYR A 286 -7.70 -22.34 -4.17
N ASP A 287 -7.11 -21.16 -4.38
CA ASP A 287 -7.14 -20.40 -5.62
C ASP A 287 -8.54 -19.98 -6.10
N GLN A 288 -9.53 -20.00 -5.20
CA GLN A 288 -10.87 -19.48 -5.43
C GLN A 288 -11.03 -18.10 -4.80
N VAL A 289 -11.76 -17.20 -5.48
CA VAL A 289 -12.20 -15.93 -4.88
C VAL A 289 -13.44 -16.21 -4.03
N ILE A 290 -13.34 -15.96 -2.73
CA ILE A 290 -14.38 -16.25 -1.75
C ILE A 290 -14.81 -14.94 -1.09
N GLU A 291 -16.09 -14.61 -1.21
CA GLU A 291 -16.65 -13.43 -0.56
C GLU A 291 -16.80 -13.64 0.95
N VAL A 292 -16.62 -12.57 1.71
CA VAL A 292 -16.97 -12.51 3.13
C VAL A 292 -18.46 -12.19 3.26
N ARG A 293 -19.13 -12.82 4.24
CA ARG A 293 -20.53 -12.50 4.53
C ARG A 293 -20.67 -11.09 5.09
N LYS A 294 -21.72 -10.37 4.68
CA LYS A 294 -21.99 -9.00 5.13
C LYS A 294 -22.31 -8.89 6.63
N ASP A 295 -22.93 -9.91 7.21
CA ASP A 295 -23.27 -10.02 8.63
C ASP A 295 -22.10 -10.58 9.44
N MET A 296 -21.02 -9.80 9.58
CA MET A 296 -19.80 -10.22 10.27
C MET A 296 -19.94 -10.19 11.80
N PRO A 297 -19.74 -11.33 12.48
CA PRO A 297 -19.54 -11.33 13.92
C PRO A 297 -18.11 -10.86 14.28
N GLU A 298 -17.93 -10.37 15.51
CA GLU A 298 -16.65 -9.84 15.98
C GLU A 298 -15.51 -10.89 15.99
N LYS A 299 -15.83 -12.14 16.34
CA LYS A 299 -14.83 -13.17 16.70
C LYS A 299 -14.43 -14.12 15.58
N LEU A 300 -15.15 -14.11 14.46
CA LEU A 300 -14.88 -14.97 13.32
C LEU A 300 -15.36 -14.32 12.02
N ILE A 301 -14.77 -14.72 10.91
CA ILE A 301 -15.12 -14.24 9.57
C ILE A 301 -15.80 -15.40 8.85
N ARG A 302 -17.06 -15.20 8.44
CA ARG A 302 -17.86 -16.23 7.77
C ARG A 302 -17.72 -16.07 6.27
N LEU A 303 -17.46 -17.17 5.58
CA LEU A 303 -17.27 -17.18 4.13
C LEU A 303 -18.58 -17.50 3.41
N SER A 304 -18.83 -16.84 2.30
CA SER A 304 -19.99 -17.04 1.43
C SER A 304 -19.77 -18.23 0.49
N LEU A 305 -19.66 -19.43 1.07
CA LEU A 305 -19.54 -20.70 0.33
C LEU A 305 -20.84 -21.50 0.40
N PRO A 306 -21.15 -22.31 -0.64
CA PRO A 306 -22.25 -23.25 -0.58
C PRO A 306 -22.09 -24.22 0.60
N ARG A 307 -23.13 -24.31 1.42
CA ARG A 307 -23.19 -25.28 2.51
C ARG A 307 -23.38 -26.68 1.96
N LYS A 308 -22.78 -27.66 2.65
CA LYS A 308 -22.92 -29.08 2.33
C LYS A 308 -23.55 -29.79 3.53
N PRO A 309 -24.69 -30.48 3.36
CA PRO A 309 -25.30 -31.22 4.46
C PRO A 309 -24.41 -32.40 4.90
N ASP A 310 -24.65 -32.87 6.11
CA ASP A 310 -24.08 -34.11 6.66
C ASP A 310 -22.54 -34.21 6.65
N ILE A 311 -21.84 -33.07 6.81
CA ILE A 311 -20.38 -33.08 7.03
C ILE A 311 -20.06 -33.94 8.28
N PRO A 312 -19.23 -34.98 8.16
CA PRO A 312 -18.93 -35.86 9.29
C PRO A 312 -18.20 -35.11 10.40
N ILE A 313 -18.32 -35.59 11.63
CA ILE A 313 -17.59 -35.03 12.77
C ILE A 313 -16.12 -35.48 12.64
N CYS A 314 -15.18 -34.54 12.56
CA CYS A 314 -13.76 -34.83 12.51
C CYS A 314 -12.94 -33.63 13.02
N ASN A 315 -11.81 -33.88 13.69
CA ASN A 315 -10.89 -32.81 14.12
C ASN A 315 -11.61 -31.66 14.87
N THR A 316 -12.55 -32.01 15.75
CA THR A 316 -13.20 -31.05 16.65
C THR A 316 -12.20 -30.68 17.74
N LEU A 317 -11.52 -29.55 17.57
CA LEU A 317 -10.43 -29.09 18.42
C LEU A 317 -10.73 -27.69 18.96
N ASN A 318 -9.84 -27.18 19.80
CA ASN A 318 -9.84 -25.77 20.17
C ASN A 318 -9.66 -24.90 18.92
N ARG A 319 -10.34 -23.76 18.91
CA ARG A 319 -10.38 -22.84 17.76
C ARG A 319 -9.52 -21.63 18.07
N HIS A 320 -8.23 -21.78 17.82
CA HIS A 320 -7.28 -20.68 18.01
C HIS A 320 -7.41 -19.66 16.87
N ARG A 321 -6.99 -18.43 17.12
CA ARG A 321 -6.89 -17.41 16.08
C ARG A 321 -6.05 -17.94 14.90
N GLY A 322 -6.52 -17.71 13.68
CA GLY A 322 -5.88 -18.23 12.45
C GLY A 322 -6.33 -19.63 12.04
N THR A 323 -7.16 -20.31 12.84
CA THR A 323 -7.74 -21.59 12.43
C THR A 323 -8.82 -21.39 11.38
N ILE A 324 -8.90 -22.32 10.42
CA ILE A 324 -9.95 -22.42 9.41
C ILE A 324 -10.90 -23.54 9.84
N THR A 325 -12.18 -23.23 9.96
CA THR A 325 -13.18 -24.16 10.48
C THR A 325 -14.29 -24.42 9.48
N MET A 326 -14.88 -25.62 9.55
CA MET A 326 -16.11 -25.97 8.84
C MET A 326 -17.11 -26.60 9.82
N GLN A 327 -18.35 -26.14 9.80
CA GLN A 327 -19.41 -26.70 10.64
C GLN A 327 -19.78 -28.12 10.18
N ASN A 328 -19.87 -29.07 11.12
CA ASN A 328 -20.23 -30.46 10.87
C ASN A 328 -21.75 -30.70 11.00
N LYS A 329 -22.19 -31.95 10.85
CA LYS A 329 -23.61 -32.34 10.86
C LYS A 329 -24.36 -31.95 12.13
N LEU A 330 -23.67 -31.79 13.28
CA LEU A 330 -24.31 -31.34 14.52
C LEU A 330 -24.80 -29.88 14.44
N ALA A 331 -24.31 -29.11 13.47
CA ALA A 331 -24.76 -27.75 13.20
C ALA A 331 -26.03 -27.69 12.32
N GLN A 332 -26.63 -28.83 11.95
CA GLN A 332 -27.86 -28.93 11.17
C GLN A 332 -27.78 -28.09 9.87
N ARG A 333 -28.67 -27.10 9.69
CA ARG A 333 -28.72 -26.22 8.50
C ARG A 333 -27.45 -25.41 8.25
N TYR A 334 -26.53 -25.36 9.21
CA TYR A 334 -25.23 -24.70 9.07
C TYR A 334 -24.10 -25.65 8.66
N SER A 335 -24.37 -26.95 8.53
CA SER A 335 -23.36 -27.92 8.07
C SER A 335 -22.70 -27.46 6.75
N GLY A 336 -21.37 -27.54 6.70
CA GLY A 336 -20.55 -27.07 5.58
C GLY A 336 -20.22 -25.57 5.60
N GLU A 337 -20.74 -24.76 6.54
CA GLU A 337 -20.34 -23.35 6.66
C GLU A 337 -18.87 -23.23 7.06
N VAL A 338 -18.09 -22.45 6.30
CA VAL A 338 -16.66 -22.23 6.53
C VAL A 338 -16.43 -20.89 7.22
N SER A 339 -15.49 -20.83 8.16
CA SER A 339 -15.13 -19.59 8.86
C SER A 339 -13.65 -19.53 9.23
N LEU A 340 -13.10 -18.31 9.20
CA LEU A 340 -11.79 -17.97 9.75
C LEU A 340 -11.93 -17.47 11.18
N ILE A 341 -11.14 -18.01 12.09
CA ILE A 341 -11.21 -17.64 13.51
C ILE A 341 -10.34 -16.41 13.78
N LYS A 342 -10.97 -15.29 14.15
CA LYS A 342 -10.32 -13.97 14.37
C LYS A 342 -9.83 -13.78 15.81
N SER A 343 -10.43 -14.47 16.77
CA SER A 343 -10.02 -14.47 18.18
C SER A 343 -10.07 -15.89 18.74
N ASN A 344 -9.27 -16.21 19.76
CA ASN A 344 -9.33 -17.52 20.41
C ASN A 344 -10.76 -17.83 20.89
N LEU A 345 -11.31 -18.94 20.44
CA LEU A 345 -12.63 -19.43 20.79
C LEU A 345 -12.52 -20.79 21.50
N PRO A 346 -13.43 -21.07 22.45
CA PRO A 346 -13.46 -22.36 23.12
C PRO A 346 -13.80 -23.48 22.12
N PHE A 347 -13.50 -24.70 22.54
CA PHE A 347 -13.97 -25.93 21.90
C PHE A 347 -15.47 -25.87 21.58
N GLU A 348 -15.85 -26.39 20.42
CA GLU A 348 -17.23 -26.52 20.00
C GLU A 348 -17.40 -27.82 19.20
N ALA A 349 -18.20 -28.76 19.70
CA ALA A 349 -18.40 -30.08 19.07
C ALA A 349 -18.98 -30.00 17.64
N ARG A 350 -19.64 -28.90 17.29
CA ARG A 350 -20.23 -28.65 15.96
C ARG A 350 -19.21 -28.20 14.91
N SER A 351 -17.98 -27.87 15.31
CA SER A 351 -16.99 -27.25 14.43
C SER A 351 -15.81 -28.18 14.20
N ASN A 352 -15.56 -28.53 12.94
CA ASN A 352 -14.34 -29.22 12.53
C ASN A 352 -13.24 -28.18 12.23
N VAL A 353 -12.01 -28.45 12.65
CA VAL A 353 -10.84 -27.72 12.15
C VAL A 353 -10.40 -28.35 10.82
N ILE A 354 -10.36 -27.54 9.77
CA ILE A 354 -10.04 -27.97 8.40
C ILE A 354 -8.68 -27.48 7.91
N GLY A 355 -8.04 -26.57 8.66
CA GLY A 355 -6.74 -26.03 8.33
C GLY A 355 -6.34 -24.86 9.24
N PHE A 356 -5.20 -24.25 8.95
CA PHE A 356 -4.69 -23.07 9.65
C PHE A 356 -3.99 -22.11 8.70
N ILE A 357 -4.07 -20.82 9.01
CA ILE A 357 -3.37 -19.74 8.32
C ILE A 357 -1.92 -19.71 8.80
N SER A 358 -0.98 -19.47 7.88
CA SER A 358 0.43 -19.27 8.20
C SER A 358 0.59 -18.16 9.25
N PRO A 359 1.40 -18.34 10.31
CA PRO A 359 1.56 -17.33 11.36
C PRO A 359 1.85 -15.91 10.86
N GLU A 360 2.63 -15.79 9.79
CA GLU A 360 2.97 -14.51 9.13
C GLU A 360 1.73 -13.74 8.64
N TYR A 361 0.65 -14.43 8.26
CA TYR A 361 -0.56 -13.86 7.66
C TYR A 361 -1.73 -13.72 8.65
N VAL A 362 -1.61 -14.24 9.87
CA VAL A 362 -2.71 -14.23 10.87
C VAL A 362 -3.14 -12.81 11.24
N LYS A 363 -2.25 -11.83 11.12
CA LYS A 363 -2.56 -10.41 11.37
C LYS A 363 -3.54 -9.84 10.34
N LEU A 364 -3.56 -10.37 9.11
CA LEU A 364 -4.48 -9.92 8.06
C LEU A 364 -5.96 -10.06 8.45
N LEU A 365 -6.26 -10.96 9.39
CA LEU A 365 -7.63 -11.12 9.91
C LEU A 365 -8.20 -9.86 10.58
N ASP A 366 -7.33 -8.96 11.04
CA ASP A 366 -7.77 -7.68 11.62
C ASP A 366 -8.30 -6.72 10.55
N PHE A 367 -7.85 -6.86 9.30
CA PHE A 367 -8.13 -5.97 8.17
C PHE A 367 -9.19 -6.53 7.21
N ILE A 368 -9.87 -7.61 7.60
CA ILE A 368 -10.99 -8.18 6.84
C ILE A 368 -12.28 -7.50 7.27
N ASP A 369 -13.04 -6.99 6.28
CA ASP A 369 -14.39 -6.49 6.42
C ASP A 369 -15.36 -7.19 5.42
N SER A 370 -16.61 -6.73 5.39
CA SER A 370 -17.66 -7.30 4.54
C SER A 370 -17.47 -7.09 3.03
N SER A 371 -16.59 -6.19 2.64
CA SER A 371 -16.24 -5.90 1.24
C SER A 371 -15.00 -6.67 0.78
N THR A 372 -14.20 -7.19 1.72
CA THR A 372 -13.02 -7.99 1.43
C THR A 372 -13.39 -9.31 0.76
N LYS A 373 -12.60 -9.68 -0.25
CA LYS A 373 -12.60 -11.01 -0.86
C LYS A 373 -11.35 -11.77 -0.42
N ILE A 374 -11.45 -13.08 -0.29
CA ILE A 374 -10.35 -13.92 0.21
C ILE A 374 -9.99 -14.94 -0.87
N ILE A 375 -8.69 -15.14 -1.09
CA ILE A 375 -8.17 -16.29 -1.82
C ILE A 375 -7.27 -17.09 -0.88
N PHE A 376 -7.60 -18.36 -0.67
CA PHE A 376 -6.67 -19.25 0.01
C PHE A 376 -5.54 -19.65 -0.93
N LYS A 377 -4.31 -19.47 -0.46
CA LYS A 377 -3.10 -19.88 -1.15
C LYS A 377 -2.43 -20.98 -0.35
N LYS A 378 -1.94 -22.01 -1.04
CA LYS A 378 -1.22 -23.09 -0.38
C LYS A 378 0.07 -22.52 0.19
N MET A 379 0.35 -22.79 1.48
CA MET A 379 1.63 -22.45 2.09
C MET A 379 2.77 -23.08 1.28
N SER A 380 3.72 -22.23 0.86
CA SER A 380 4.92 -22.61 0.10
C SER A 380 6.06 -23.01 1.01
#